data_AF-A0ABD2G9P1-F1
#
_entry.id   AF-A0ABD2G9P1-F1
#
_cell.length_a   1.000
_cell.length_b   1.000
_cell.length_c   1.000
_cell.angle_alpha   90.00
_cell.angle_beta   90.00
_cell.angle_gamma   90.00
#
_symmetry.space_group_name_H-M   'P 1'
#
loop_
_entity.id
_entity.type
_entity.pdbx_description
1 polymer ?
#
loop_
_entity_poly.entity_id
_entity_poly.type
_entity_poly.pdbx_seq_one_letter_code
_entity_poly.pdbx_strand_id
1 'polypeptide(L)'
;MLEIFYQSVVASALFFAAVCWGGSIRDSDTSRINKLIRKAGSVIGIKLDPFEAVVERRTLNRLLSIMDNPTHPLHLQLDSQRSSFSNRLLQLPCHKDRYWKTFLPTPITLYNKSPLAGRELSAP
;
A
#
# COMPACT_ATOMS: atom_id res chain seq x y z
N MET A 1 -25.98 6.82 -11.38
CA MET A 1 -26.05 5.35 -11.20
C MET A 1 -24.78 4.65 -11.67
N LEU A 2 -24.39 4.75 -12.96
CA LEU A 2 -23.24 4.01 -13.51
C LEU A 2 -21.89 4.39 -12.87
N GLU A 3 -21.64 5.68 -12.62
CA GLU A 3 -20.40 6.15 -11.99
C GLU A 3 -20.25 5.59 -10.56
N ILE A 4 -21.30 5.69 -9.76
CA ILE A 4 -21.32 5.15 -8.38
C ILE A 4 -21.08 3.65 -8.41
N PHE A 5 -21.69 2.91 -9.34
CA PHE A 5 -21.45 1.47 -9.51
C PHE A 5 -19.98 1.18 -9.86
N TYR A 6 -19.40 1.92 -10.80
CA TYR A 6 -17.99 1.77 -11.17
C TYR A 6 -17.07 2.03 -9.98
N GLN A 7 -17.27 3.13 -9.25
CA GLN A 7 -16.41 3.50 -8.12
C GLN A 7 -16.56 2.53 -6.94
N SER A 8 -17.79 2.11 -6.63
CA SER A 8 -18.06 1.24 -5.48
C SER A 8 -17.67 -0.22 -5.71
N VAL A 9 -17.83 -0.75 -6.93
CA VAL A 9 -17.63 -2.17 -7.23
C VAL A 9 -16.36 -2.41 -8.04
N VAL A 10 -16.25 -1.79 -9.22
CA VAL A 10 -15.14 -2.10 -10.15
C VAL A 10 -13.84 -1.55 -9.61
N ALA A 11 -13.82 -0.27 -9.24
CA ALA A 11 -12.62 0.39 -8.75
C ALA A 11 -12.15 -0.23 -7.42
N SER A 12 -13.08 -0.54 -6.50
CA SER A 12 -12.73 -1.18 -5.23
C SER A 12 -12.12 -2.57 -5.43
N ALA A 13 -12.67 -3.40 -6.32
CA ALA A 13 -12.12 -4.72 -6.65
C ALA A 13 -10.73 -4.61 -7.29
N LEU A 14 -10.54 -3.68 -8.24
CA LEU A 14 -9.25 -3.46 -8.89
C LEU A 14 -8.19 -2.95 -7.91
N PHE A 15 -8.52 -1.97 -7.06
CA PHE A 15 -7.58 -1.46 -6.07
C PHE A 15 -7.27 -2.49 -4.98
N PHE A 16 -8.24 -3.31 -4.59
CA PHE A 16 -8.00 -4.42 -3.68
C PHE A 16 -7.03 -5.44 -4.29
N ALA A 17 -7.25 -5.85 -5.55
CA ALA A 17 -6.33 -6.73 -6.26
C ALA A 17 -4.92 -6.13 -6.38
N ALA A 18 -4.83 -4.82 -6.64
CA ALA A 18 -3.56 -4.10 -6.69
C ALA A 18 -2.81 -4.13 -5.34
N VAL A 19 -3.51 -4.00 -4.21
CA VAL A 19 -2.89 -4.12 -2.87
C VAL A 19 -2.46 -5.56 -2.58
N CYS A 20 -3.27 -6.54 -2.95
CA CYS A 20 -2.97 -7.95 -2.67
C CYS A 20 -1.81 -8.47 -3.52
N TRP A 21 -1.76 -8.15 -4.81
CA TRP A 21 -0.87 -8.79 -5.79
C TRP A 21 0.15 -7.84 -6.41
N GLY A 22 0.00 -6.52 -6.22
CA GLY A 22 0.88 -5.52 -6.83
C GLY A 22 2.34 -5.62 -6.39
N GLY A 23 2.62 -6.18 -5.21
CA GLY A 23 3.99 -6.44 -4.74
C GLY A 23 4.64 -7.71 -5.34
N SER A 24 3.88 -8.55 -6.05
CA SER A 24 4.35 -9.81 -6.64
C SER A 24 4.20 -9.88 -8.16
N ILE A 25 3.80 -8.77 -8.79
CA ILE A 25 3.65 -8.69 -10.25
C ILE A 25 5.03 -8.62 -10.93
N ARG A 26 5.12 -9.11 -12.15
CA ARG A 26 6.37 -9.05 -12.95
C ARG A 26 6.54 -7.65 -13.55
N ASP A 27 7.78 -7.21 -13.72
CA ASP A 27 8.10 -5.93 -14.39
C ASP A 27 7.49 -5.83 -15.80
N SER A 28 7.41 -6.95 -16.51
CA SER A 28 6.75 -7.03 -17.82
C SER A 28 5.28 -6.64 -17.73
N ASP A 29 4.56 -7.12 -16.72
CA ASP A 29 3.13 -6.87 -16.55
C ASP A 29 2.90 -5.44 -16.04
N THR A 30 3.74 -4.97 -15.12
CA THR A 30 3.76 -3.55 -14.70
C THR A 30 3.94 -2.62 -15.88
N SER A 31 4.88 -2.92 -16.79
CA SER A 31 5.10 -2.12 -18.00
C SER A 31 3.88 -2.09 -18.93
N ARG A 32 3.15 -3.21 -19.03
CA ARG A 32 1.91 -3.32 -19.84
C ARG A 32 0.80 -2.48 -19.23
N ILE A 33 0.60 -2.55 -17.91
CA ILE A 33 -0.37 -1.72 -17.19
C ILE A 33 -0.03 -0.24 -17.35
N ASN A 34 1.24 0.14 -17.18
CA ASN A 34 1.67 1.53 -17.35
C ASN A 34 1.45 2.06 -18.78
N LYS A 35 1.56 1.22 -19.82
CA LYS A 35 1.17 1.60 -21.19
C LYS A 35 -0.32 1.92 -21.30
N LEU A 36 -1.17 1.11 -20.66
CA LEU A 36 -2.62 1.36 -20.62
C LEU A 36 -2.95 2.65 -19.86
N ILE A 37 -2.32 2.87 -18.71
CA ILE A 37 -2.47 4.10 -17.91
C ILE A 37 -2.07 5.33 -18.73
N ARG A 38 -0.95 5.29 -19.45
CA ARG A 38 -0.52 6.39 -20.31
C ARG A 38 -1.51 6.65 -21.45
N LYS A 39 -2.03 5.60 -22.08
CA LYS A 39 -3.04 5.73 -23.14
C LYS A 39 -4.33 6.33 -22.61
N ALA A 40 -4.82 5.87 -21.46
CA ALA A 40 -5.98 6.44 -20.79
C ALA A 40 -5.76 7.92 -20.45
N GLY A 41 -4.58 8.24 -19.89
CA GLY A 41 -4.16 9.62 -19.61
C GLY A 41 -4.16 10.52 -20.84
N SER A 42 -3.71 10.00 -21.99
CA SER A 42 -3.75 10.72 -23.27
C SER A 42 -5.18 10.99 -23.76
N VAL A 43 -6.12 10.07 -23.52
CA VAL A 43 -7.53 10.24 -23.92
C VAL A 43 -8.23 11.28 -23.05
N ILE A 44 -7.98 11.26 -21.74
CA ILE A 44 -8.59 12.20 -20.79
C ILE A 44 -7.82 13.53 -20.67
N GLY A 45 -6.65 13.65 -21.30
CA GLY A 45 -5.80 14.84 -21.26
C GLY A 45 -5.07 15.08 -19.93
N ILE A 46 -4.96 14.07 -19.06
CA ILE A 46 -4.35 14.18 -17.73
C ILE A 46 -3.27 13.12 -17.56
N LYS A 47 -2.11 13.50 -17.00
CA LYS A 47 -1.08 12.55 -16.61
C LYS A 47 -1.55 11.77 -15.38
N LEU A 48 -1.82 10.48 -15.58
CA LEU A 48 -2.19 9.57 -14.50
C LEU A 48 -0.94 9.06 -13.75
N ASP A 49 -1.12 8.75 -12.47
CA ASP A 49 -0.09 8.11 -11.65
C ASP A 49 0.28 6.73 -12.21
N PRO A 50 1.58 6.36 -12.19
CA PRO A 50 2.00 5.02 -12.59
C PRO A 50 1.47 3.98 -11.61
N PHE A 51 1.35 2.74 -12.08
CA PHE A 51 0.79 1.62 -11.32
C PHE A 51 1.46 1.43 -9.97
N GLU A 52 2.78 1.52 -9.93
CA GLU A 52 3.63 1.36 -8.74
C GLU A 52 3.25 2.38 -7.66
N ALA A 53 3.12 3.65 -8.03
CA ALA A 53 2.74 4.72 -7.10
C ALA A 53 1.34 4.50 -6.53
N VAL A 54 0.41 3.98 -7.34
CA VAL A 54 -0.95 3.65 -6.88
C VAL A 54 -0.91 2.49 -5.90
N VAL A 55 -0.17 1.41 -6.20
CA VAL A 55 -0.01 0.24 -5.32
C VAL A 55 0.62 0.65 -4.00
N GLU A 56 1.72 1.39 -4.02
CA GLU A 56 2.42 1.84 -2.81
C GLU A 56 1.51 2.68 -1.92
N ARG A 57 0.85 3.69 -2.49
CA ARG A 57 -0.06 4.57 -1.75
C ARG A 57 -1.23 3.80 -1.14
N ARG A 58 -1.85 2.90 -1.91
CA ARG A 58 -2.99 2.10 -1.43
C ARG A 58 -2.57 1.08 -0.37
N THR A 59 -1.40 0.47 -0.52
CA THR A 59 -0.83 -0.49 0.43
C THR A 59 -0.50 0.19 1.75
N LEU A 60 0.09 1.39 1.70
CA LEU A 60 0.35 2.21 2.88
C LEU A 60 -0.96 2.64 3.56
N ASN A 61 -1.95 3.13 2.79
CA ASN A 61 -3.25 3.50 3.36
C ASN A 61 -3.97 2.31 4.02
N ARG A 62 -3.82 1.10 3.47
CA ARG A 62 -4.38 -0.11 4.08
C ARG A 62 -3.69 -0.43 5.40
N LEU A 63 -2.36 -0.26 5.49
CA LEU A 63 -1.63 -0.43 6.74
C LEU A 63 -2.09 0.59 7.80
N LEU A 64 -2.16 1.88 7.42
CA LEU A 64 -2.63 2.93 8.32
C LEU A 64 -4.05 2.65 8.83
N SER A 65 -4.96 2.25 7.94
CA SER A 65 -6.32 1.87 8.34
C SER A 65 -6.38 0.70 9.34
N ILE A 66 -5.39 -0.20 9.32
CA ILE A 66 -5.27 -1.27 10.32
C ILE A 66 -4.74 -0.70 11.64
N MET A 67 -3.72 0.16 11.56
CA MET A 67 -3.13 0.82 12.72
C MET A 67 -4.13 1.75 13.42
N ASP A 68 -5.01 2.40 12.68
CA ASP A 68 -6.04 3.31 13.21
C ASP A 68 -7.29 2.57 13.74
N ASN A 69 -7.39 1.26 13.54
CA ASN A 69 -8.54 0.46 13.96
C ASN A 69 -8.16 -0.55 15.08
N PRO A 70 -8.43 -0.22 16.35
CA PRO A 70 -8.13 -1.10 17.49
C PRO A 70 -8.83 -2.47 17.44
N THR A 71 -9.97 -2.57 16.76
CA THR A 71 -10.72 -3.83 16.61
C THR A 71 -10.14 -4.75 15.55
N HIS A 72 -9.20 -4.27 14.73
CA HIS A 72 -8.62 -5.06 13.66
C HIS A 72 -7.71 -6.16 14.24
N PRO A 73 -7.79 -7.42 13.77
CA PRO A 73 -7.03 -8.53 14.35
C PRO A 73 -5.51 -8.34 14.30
N LEU A 74 -5.00 -7.57 13.33
CA LEU A 74 -3.57 -7.25 13.20
C LEU A 74 -3.12 -5.98 13.95
N HIS A 75 -4.03 -5.24 14.57
CA HIS A 75 -3.71 -3.95 15.21
C HIS A 75 -2.68 -4.12 16.33
N LEU A 76 -2.96 -5.01 17.30
CA LEU A 76 -2.06 -5.28 18.44
C LEU A 76 -0.68 -5.78 18.00
N GLN A 77 -0.62 -6.54 16.91
CA GLN A 77 0.65 -7.03 16.38
C GLN A 77 1.48 -5.89 15.77
N LEU A 78 0.86 -4.99 15.01
CA LEU A 78 1.56 -3.84 14.43
C LEU A 78 1.96 -2.83 15.51
N ASP A 79 1.12 -2.64 16.51
CA ASP A 79 1.41 -1.74 17.61
C ASP A 79 2.60 -2.24 18.45
N SER A 80 2.65 -3.54 18.75
CA SER A 80 3.82 -4.12 19.44
C SER A 80 5.12 -4.12 18.60
N GLN A 81 5.02 -4.04 17.27
CA GLN A 81 6.16 -3.86 16.37
C GLN A 81 6.65 -2.41 16.30
N ARG A 82 5.88 -1.44 16.80
CA ARG A 82 6.23 -0.02 16.75
C ARG A 82 7.36 0.27 17.73
N SER A 83 8.47 0.78 17.21
CA SER A 83 9.60 1.24 18.01
C SER A 83 9.22 2.50 18.80
N SER A 84 9.31 2.47 20.12
CA SER A 84 9.06 3.65 20.97
C SER A 84 10.06 4.79 20.74
N PHE A 85 11.26 4.50 20.21
CA PHE A 85 12.29 5.51 19.96
C PHE A 85 12.09 6.24 18.63
N SER A 86 11.71 5.51 17.57
CA SER A 86 11.73 6.02 16.19
C SER A 86 10.38 6.00 15.50
N ASN A 87 9.33 5.50 16.17
CA ASN A 87 7.99 5.26 15.63
C ASN A 87 7.94 4.38 14.37
N ARG A 88 9.07 3.73 14.01
CA ARG A 88 9.21 2.79 12.89
C ARG A 88 8.65 1.42 13.27
N LEU A 89 8.09 0.73 12.29
CA LEU A 89 7.63 -0.64 12.45
C LEU A 89 8.80 -1.60 12.26
N LEU A 90 9.09 -2.39 13.29
CA LEU A 90 10.14 -3.40 13.28
C LEU A 90 9.67 -4.61 12.46
N GLN A 91 10.44 -4.96 11.43
CA GLN A 91 10.18 -6.19 10.69
C GLN A 91 10.56 -7.40 11.54
N LEU A 92 9.65 -8.36 11.66
CA LEU A 92 9.97 -9.65 12.27
C LEU A 92 11.00 -10.38 11.39
N PRO A 93 12.12 -10.85 11.97
CA PRO A 93 13.08 -11.65 11.24
C PRO A 93 12.42 -12.97 10.84
N CYS A 94 12.25 -13.19 9.54
CA CYS A 94 11.80 -14.46 9.01
C CYS A 94 12.64 -14.84 7.79
N HIS A 95 13.28 -16.01 7.84
CA HIS A 95 14.13 -16.51 6.77
C HIS A 95 13.34 -17.30 5.70
N LYS A 96 12.03 -17.46 5.87
CA LYS A 96 11.19 -18.21 4.93
C LYS A 96 10.55 -17.26 3.93
N ASP A 97 10.68 -17.59 2.64
CA ASP A 97 9.98 -16.96 1.52
C ASP A 97 8.48 -16.75 1.79
N ARG A 98 7.87 -17.68 2.54
CA ARG A 98 6.45 -17.62 2.89
C ARG A 98 6.09 -16.29 3.56
N TYR A 99 6.89 -15.82 4.53
CA TYR A 99 6.62 -14.55 5.22
C TYR A 99 6.84 -13.36 4.30
N TRP A 100 7.95 -13.36 3.55
CA TRP A 100 8.30 -12.30 2.60
C TRP A 100 7.26 -12.11 1.49
N LYS A 101 6.54 -13.18 1.15
CA LYS A 101 5.43 -13.17 0.17
C LYS A 101 4.06 -12.85 0.78
N THR A 102 3.98 -12.56 2.08
CA THR A 102 2.73 -12.10 2.71
C THR A 102 2.53 -10.59 2.56
N PHE A 103 1.38 -10.10 3.01
CA PHE A 103 1.05 -8.68 2.96
C PHE A 103 1.99 -7.81 3.79
N LEU A 104 2.45 -8.21 4.98
CA LEU A 104 3.07 -7.28 5.97
C LEU A 104 4.47 -6.72 5.62
N PRO A 105 5.42 -7.47 5.04
CA PRO A 105 6.78 -6.96 4.81
C PRO A 105 6.85 -5.70 3.94
N THR A 106 6.06 -5.67 2.86
CA THR A 106 5.98 -4.56 1.91
C THR A 106 5.48 -3.23 2.52
N PRO A 107 4.27 -3.15 3.11
CA PRO A 107 3.75 -1.96 3.76
C PRO A 107 4.62 -1.50 4.93
N ILE A 108 5.23 -2.40 5.71
CA ILE A 108 6.17 -2.02 6.78
C ILE A 108 7.39 -1.30 6.18
N THR A 109 7.94 -1.83 5.08
CA THR A 109 9.06 -1.21 4.35
C THR A 109 8.67 0.17 3.82
N LEU A 110 7.48 0.28 3.22
CA LEU A 110 6.96 1.55 2.70
C LEU A 110 6.73 2.58 3.82
N TYR A 111 6.14 2.16 4.94
CA TYR A 111 5.91 3.01 6.10
C TYR A 111 7.21 3.56 6.66
N ASN A 112 8.23 2.72 6.84
CA ASN A 112 9.54 3.14 7.36
C ASN A 112 10.32 4.07 6.41
N LYS A 113 10.05 4.00 5.10
CA LYS A 113 10.59 4.93 4.09
C LYS A 113 9.76 6.21 3.97
N SER A 114 8.52 6.21 4.45
CA SER A 114 7.63 7.37 4.40
C SER A 114 7.98 8.39 5.49
N PRO A 115 7.68 9.69 5.28
CA PRO A 115 7.88 10.71 6.29
C PRO A 115 6.98 10.54 7.53
N LEU A 116 5.98 9.64 7.48
CA LEU A 116 5.06 9.39 8.59
C LEU A 116 5.76 8.71 9.76
N ALA A 117 6.76 7.87 9.50
CA ALA A 117 7.51 7.19 10.55
C ALA A 117 8.39 8.14 11.38
N GLY A 118 8.73 9.34 10.87
CA GLY A 118 9.66 10.28 11.54
C GLY A 118 9.01 11.52 12.16
N ARG A 119 7.67 11.64 12.15
CA ARG A 119 6.99 12.94 12.39
C ARG A 119 6.43 13.19 13.79
N GLU A 120 6.72 12.36 14.79
CA GLU A 120 6.26 12.61 16.17
C GLU A 120 7.31 13.14 17.16
N LEU A 121 8.48 13.58 16.69
CA LEU A 121 9.49 14.23 17.55
C LEU A 121 9.51 15.77 17.42
N SER A 122 8.46 16.38 16.89
CA SER A 122 8.30 17.84 16.90
C SER A 122 6.83 18.23 17.09
N ALA A 123 6.37 18.22 18.33
CA ALA A 123 5.29 19.09 18.77
C ALA A 123 5.77 19.84 20.02
N PRO A 124 5.47 21.16 20.13
CA PRO A 124 6.02 22.07 21.13
C PRO A 124 5.56 21.80 22.56
#